data_AF-A0A6M0C9I1-F1
#
_entry.id   AF-A0A6M0C9I1-F1
#
_cell.length_a   1.000
_cell.length_b   1.000
_cell.length_c   1.000
_cell.angle_alpha   90.00
_cell.angle_beta   90.00
_cell.angle_gamma   90.00
#
_symmetry.space_group_name_H-M   'P 1'
#
loop_
_entity.id
_entity.type
_entity.pdbx_description
1 polymer ?
#
loop_
_entity_poly.entity_id
_entity_poly.type
_entity_poly.pdbx_seq_one_letter_code
_entity_poly.pdbx_strand_id
1 'polypeptide(L)'
;MLFRQLFDSETSTYTYLIADEGSKEAVLVDPVLEKVERDRLLLQELGLTLSYCLETHIHADHITATGRLRELTNCRGVVPENAKANCADRFLGDGERLRVGLVEIKSIATPGHTDSHNAYLVSGDRIITGDSLLIRGCGRTDFQSQHPALKRRGFVPR
;
A
#
# COMPACT_ATOMS: atom_id res chain seq x y z
N MET A 1 -5.49 -2.18 18.20
CA MET A 1 -5.24 -2.10 16.75
C MET A 1 -4.93 -3.50 16.27
N LEU A 2 -5.75 -4.02 15.37
CA LEU A 2 -5.49 -5.28 14.70
C LEU A 2 -4.53 -5.05 13.53
N PHE A 3 -3.54 -5.93 13.40
CA PHE A 3 -2.56 -5.91 12.32
C PHE A 3 -2.34 -7.35 11.82
N ARG A 4 -2.47 -7.58 10.52
CA ARG A 4 -2.18 -8.87 9.87
C ARG A 4 -1.38 -8.62 8.60
N GLN A 5 -0.34 -9.44 8.41
CA GLN A 5 0.38 -9.53 7.15
C GLN A 5 -0.13 -10.78 6.42
N LEU A 6 -0.48 -10.61 5.16
CA LEU A 6 -0.97 -11.65 4.26
C LEU A 6 -0.01 -11.76 3.10
N PHE A 7 0.26 -12.97 2.64
CA PHE A 7 1.24 -13.22 1.59
C PHE A 7 0.57 -13.77 0.34
N ASP A 8 0.88 -13.19 -0.81
CA ASP A 8 0.66 -13.83 -2.11
C ASP A 8 1.94 -14.49 -2.59
N SER A 9 1.91 -15.81 -2.79
CA SER A 9 3.07 -16.58 -3.19
C SER A 9 3.45 -16.46 -4.67
N GLU A 10 2.52 -16.01 -5.53
CA GLU A 10 2.76 -15.91 -6.97
C GLU A 10 3.62 -14.68 -7.30
N THR A 11 3.29 -13.54 -6.67
CA THR A 11 3.99 -12.27 -6.89
C THR A 11 4.94 -11.91 -5.75
N SER A 12 4.95 -12.71 -4.67
CA SER A 12 5.67 -12.45 -3.43
C SER A 12 5.26 -11.16 -2.72
N THR A 13 4.02 -10.71 -2.98
CA THR A 13 3.47 -9.47 -2.41
C THR A 13 3.00 -9.69 -0.97
N TYR A 14 3.31 -8.72 -0.10
CA TYR A 14 2.70 -8.61 1.21
C TYR A 14 1.55 -7.62 1.19
N THR A 15 0.35 -8.11 1.47
CA THR A 15 -0.82 -7.28 1.76
C THR A 15 -0.94 -7.09 3.27
N TYR A 16 -1.22 -5.88 3.75
CA TYR A 16 -1.39 -5.60 5.18
C TYR A 16 -2.83 -5.21 5.51
N LEU A 17 -3.47 -5.96 6.41
CA LEU A 17 -4.75 -5.61 7.00
C LEU A 17 -4.51 -4.89 8.34
N ILE A 18 -4.99 -3.67 8.44
CA ILE A 18 -4.90 -2.84 9.64
C ILE A 18 -6.32 -2.41 10.02
N ALA A 19 -6.68 -2.53 11.29
CA ALA A 19 -8.01 -2.14 11.73
C ALA A 19 -8.03 -1.56 13.15
N ASP A 20 -8.99 -0.67 13.37
CA ASP A 20 -9.40 -0.29 14.72
C ASP A 20 -10.39 -1.32 15.26
N GLU A 21 -10.05 -1.92 16.40
CA GLU A 21 -10.89 -2.96 17.01
C GLU A 21 -12.16 -2.40 17.66
N GLY A 22 -12.16 -1.11 17.98
CA GLY A 22 -13.31 -0.38 18.52
C GLY A 22 -14.35 -0.08 17.45
N SER A 23 -13.98 0.71 16.43
CA SER A 23 -14.90 1.07 15.34
C SER A 23 -15.17 -0.07 14.35
N LYS A 24 -14.32 -1.11 14.33
CA LYS A 24 -14.29 -2.17 13.31
C LYS A 24 -13.95 -1.69 11.90
N GLU A 25 -13.56 -0.43 11.73
CA GLU A 25 -13.09 0.06 10.44
C GLU A 25 -11.69 -0.50 10.13
N ALA A 26 -11.46 -0.83 8.87
CA ALA A 26 -10.25 -1.46 8.39
C ALA A 26 -9.73 -0.82 7.11
N VAL A 27 -8.44 -1.06 6.88
CA VAL A 27 -7.73 -0.73 5.65
C VAL A 27 -6.88 -1.90 5.20
N LEU A 28 -6.83 -2.11 3.89
CA LEU A 28 -5.85 -2.98 3.25
C LEU A 28 -4.79 -2.14 2.56
N VAL A 29 -3.52 -2.51 2.70
CA VAL A 29 -2.40 -1.92 1.96
C VAL A 29 -1.87 -2.95 0.98
N ASP A 30 -1.72 -2.56 -0.29
CA ASP A 30 -1.28 -3.36 -1.43
C ASP A 30 -2.05 -4.69 -1.58
N PRO A 31 -3.39 -4.66 -1.74
CA PRO A 31 -4.18 -5.87 -1.92
C PRO A 31 -4.08 -6.40 -3.36
N VAL A 32 -3.95 -7.73 -3.50
CA VAL A 32 -3.72 -8.42 -4.78
C VAL A 32 -5.02 -9.01 -5.35
N LEU A 33 -5.32 -8.79 -6.63
CA LEU A 33 -6.59 -9.17 -7.28
C LEU A 33 -6.96 -10.65 -7.07
N GLU A 34 -5.99 -11.53 -7.22
CA GLU A 34 -6.13 -12.99 -7.08
C GLU A 34 -6.45 -13.40 -5.63
N LYS A 35 -6.30 -12.48 -4.66
CA LYS A 35 -6.54 -12.70 -3.23
C LYS A 35 -7.78 -12.00 -2.69
N VAL A 36 -8.61 -11.40 -3.54
CA VAL A 36 -9.85 -10.73 -3.14
C VAL A 36 -10.72 -11.61 -2.23
N GLU A 37 -10.95 -12.88 -2.58
CA GLU A 37 -11.81 -13.75 -1.77
C GLU A 37 -11.19 -14.09 -0.41
N ARG A 38 -9.87 -14.30 -0.35
CA ARG A 38 -9.14 -14.48 0.92
C ARG A 38 -9.35 -13.27 1.82
N ASP A 39 -9.13 -12.08 1.28
CA ASP A 39 -9.17 -10.83 2.04
C ASP A 39 -10.60 -10.51 2.49
N ARG A 40 -11.58 -10.74 1.61
CA ARG A 40 -13.01 -10.57 1.90
C ARG A 40 -13.49 -11.52 3.00
N LEU A 41 -13.12 -12.79 2.95
CA LEU A 41 -13.49 -13.77 3.98
C LEU A 41 -12.87 -13.39 5.33
N LEU A 42 -11.60 -13.00 5.35
CA LEU A 42 -10.95 -12.57 6.59
C LEU A 42 -11.62 -11.34 7.21
N LEU A 43 -12.00 -10.34 6.38
CA LEU A 43 -12.76 -9.19 6.85
C LEU A 43 -14.10 -9.61 7.47
N GLN A 44 -14.81 -10.56 6.85
CA GLN A 44 -16.08 -11.09 7.35
C GLN A 44 -15.91 -11.85 8.67
N GLU A 45 -14.93 -12.75 8.76
CA GLU A 45 -14.63 -13.54 9.95
C GLU A 45 -14.27 -12.65 11.15
N LEU A 46 -13.57 -11.54 10.91
CA LEU A 46 -13.18 -10.58 11.93
C LEU A 46 -14.25 -9.51 12.21
N GLY A 47 -15.35 -9.51 11.45
CA GLY A 47 -16.42 -8.51 11.57
C GLY A 47 -15.95 -7.08 11.29
N LEU A 48 -15.07 -6.91 10.30
CA LEU A 48 -14.46 -5.63 9.93
C LEU A 48 -15.14 -5.01 8.71
N THR A 49 -15.24 -3.68 8.71
CA THR A 49 -15.71 -2.88 7.58
C THR A 49 -14.52 -2.27 6.86
N LEU A 50 -14.30 -2.67 5.60
CA LEU A 50 -13.22 -2.12 4.79
C LEU A 50 -13.56 -0.70 4.34
N SER A 51 -12.87 0.30 4.89
CA SER A 51 -13.08 1.71 4.55
C SER A 51 -12.18 2.18 3.42
N TYR A 52 -10.95 1.66 3.36
CA TYR A 52 -9.97 2.05 2.36
C TYR A 52 -9.14 0.87 1.86
N CYS A 53 -8.69 0.96 0.60
CA CYS A 53 -7.53 0.24 0.09
C CYS A 53 -6.45 1.28 -0.26
N LEU A 54 -5.23 1.08 0.23
CA LEU A 54 -4.10 1.96 -0.02
C LEU A 54 -3.11 1.23 -0.90
N GLU A 55 -2.60 1.94 -1.91
CA GLU A 55 -1.45 1.48 -2.69
C GLU A 55 -0.21 2.25 -2.24
N THR A 56 0.90 1.55 -2.03
CA THR A 56 2.21 2.20 -1.79
C THR A 56 2.74 2.83 -3.07
N HIS A 57 2.47 2.23 -4.22
CA HIS A 57 2.85 2.70 -5.55
C HIS A 57 2.00 2.00 -6.62
N ILE A 58 2.21 2.34 -7.90
CA ILE A 58 1.65 1.55 -9.00
C ILE A 58 2.52 0.31 -9.20
N HIS A 59 1.99 -0.85 -8.84
CA HIS A 59 2.69 -2.14 -8.93
C HIS A 59 2.94 -2.59 -10.38
N ALA A 60 4.02 -3.31 -10.62
CA ALA A 60 4.37 -3.87 -11.94
C ALA A 60 4.35 -5.41 -11.96
N ASP A 61 4.30 -6.02 -10.79
CA ASP A 61 4.37 -7.46 -10.52
C ASP A 61 2.97 -8.08 -10.35
N HIS A 62 1.97 -7.30 -9.94
CA HIS A 62 0.60 -7.78 -9.71
C HIS A 62 -0.48 -6.76 -10.10
N ILE A 63 -1.72 -7.24 -10.27
CA ILE A 63 -2.89 -6.39 -10.45
C ILE A 63 -3.51 -6.11 -9.08
N THR A 64 -3.72 -4.83 -8.76
CA THR A 64 -4.38 -4.44 -7.50
C THR A 64 -5.83 -4.96 -7.42
N ALA A 65 -6.22 -5.42 -6.23
CA ALA A 65 -7.59 -5.77 -5.87
C ALA A 65 -8.47 -4.56 -5.57
N THR A 66 -7.92 -3.35 -5.45
CA THR A 66 -8.64 -2.14 -4.99
C THR A 66 -9.94 -1.90 -5.76
N GLY A 67 -9.93 -2.06 -7.09
CA GLY A 67 -11.15 -1.91 -7.91
C GLY A 67 -12.23 -2.94 -7.56
N ARG A 68 -11.84 -4.22 -7.43
CA ARG A 68 -12.78 -5.30 -7.11
C ARG A 68 -13.30 -5.22 -5.67
N LEU A 69 -12.44 -4.87 -4.72
CA LEU A 69 -12.83 -4.66 -3.32
C LEU A 69 -13.76 -3.46 -3.17
N ARG A 70 -13.55 -2.39 -3.95
CA ARG A 70 -14.48 -1.25 -4.01
C ARG A 70 -15.88 -1.70 -4.46
N GLU A 71 -15.99 -2.49 -5.51
CA GLU A 71 -17.29 -3.03 -5.98
C GLU A 71 -18.01 -3.86 -4.91
N LEU A 72 -17.26 -4.62 -4.11
CA LEU A 72 -17.81 -5.55 -3.11
C LEU A 72 -18.12 -4.89 -1.77
N THR A 73 -17.41 -3.82 -1.40
CA THR A 73 -17.43 -3.26 -0.04
C THR A 73 -17.74 -1.76 0.02
N ASN A 74 -17.74 -1.07 -1.13
CA ASN A 74 -17.76 0.39 -1.22
C ASN A 74 -16.56 1.10 -0.55
N CYS A 75 -15.45 0.39 -0.32
CA CYS A 75 -14.22 1.01 0.19
C CYS A 75 -13.65 2.03 -0.80
N ARG A 76 -12.89 3.01 -0.31
CA ARG A 76 -12.19 3.97 -1.17
C ARG A 76 -10.77 3.54 -1.49
N GLY A 77 -10.41 3.54 -2.76
CA GLY A 77 -9.06 3.34 -3.26
C GLY A 77 -8.25 4.64 -3.14
N VAL A 78 -7.11 4.55 -2.46
CA VAL A 78 -6.20 5.66 -2.18
C VAL A 78 -4.83 5.34 -2.79
N VAL A 79 -4.30 6.26 -3.58
CA VAL A 79 -2.99 6.13 -4.21
C VAL A 79 -2.09 7.33 -3.87
N PRO A 80 -0.77 7.23 -4.08
CA PRO A 80 0.14 8.37 -3.93
C PRO A 80 -0.23 9.55 -4.85
N GLU A 81 0.05 10.78 -4.41
CA GLU A 81 -0.36 12.01 -5.11
C GLU A 81 0.08 12.07 -6.59
N ASN A 82 1.26 11.55 -6.90
CA ASN A 82 1.81 11.58 -8.27
C ASN A 82 1.48 10.31 -9.08
N ALA A 83 0.68 9.39 -8.54
CA ALA A 83 0.34 8.15 -9.21
C ALA A 83 -0.58 8.42 -10.41
N LYS A 84 -0.26 7.86 -11.58
CA LYS A 84 -1.06 8.03 -12.80
C LYS A 84 -2.25 7.07 -12.83
N ALA A 85 -3.17 7.22 -11.89
CA ALA A 85 -4.34 6.35 -11.71
C ALA A 85 -5.65 7.14 -11.62
N ASN A 86 -6.27 7.41 -12.77
CA ASN A 86 -7.52 8.20 -12.87
C ASN A 86 -8.72 7.56 -12.15
N CYS A 87 -8.65 6.28 -11.82
CA CYS A 87 -9.71 5.53 -11.14
C CYS A 87 -9.59 5.54 -9.60
N ALA A 88 -8.60 6.25 -9.03
CA ALA A 88 -8.46 6.40 -7.58
C ALA A 88 -9.53 7.35 -7.02
N ASP A 89 -10.02 7.06 -5.82
CA ASP A 89 -10.99 7.93 -5.14
C ASP A 89 -10.31 9.09 -4.41
N ARG A 90 -9.04 8.87 -4.01
CA ARG A 90 -8.23 9.87 -3.30
C ARG A 90 -6.75 9.71 -3.65
N PHE A 91 -6.08 10.85 -3.68
CA PHE A 91 -4.64 11.00 -3.79
C PHE A 91 -4.08 11.43 -2.43
N LEU A 92 -2.95 10.85 -2.01
CA LEU A 92 -2.34 11.13 -0.70
C LEU A 92 -0.92 11.68 -0.87
N GLY A 93 -0.71 12.94 -0.49
CA GLY A 93 0.57 13.63 -0.56
C GLY A 93 1.53 13.29 0.59
N ASP A 94 2.72 13.87 0.57
CA ASP A 94 3.69 13.74 1.66
C ASP A 94 3.17 14.38 2.96
N GLY A 95 3.37 13.70 4.09
CA GLY A 95 2.99 14.19 5.40
C GLY A 95 1.48 14.16 5.71
N GLU A 96 0.63 13.92 4.71
CA GLU A 96 -0.81 13.77 4.87
C GLU A 96 -1.15 12.55 5.75
N ARG A 97 -2.33 12.61 6.36
CA ARG A 97 -2.80 11.59 7.29
C ARG A 97 -4.17 11.07 6.87
N LEU A 98 -4.31 9.76 6.96
CA LEU A 98 -5.57 9.04 6.85
C LEU A 98 -5.91 8.47 8.23
N ARG A 99 -7.19 8.50 8.59
CA ARG A 99 -7.68 7.92 9.84
C ARG A 99 -8.72 6.84 9.56
N VAL A 100 -8.63 5.76 10.33
CA VAL A 100 -9.54 4.60 10.35
C VAL A 100 -9.83 4.31 11.81
N GLY A 101 -11.00 4.72 12.31
CA GLY A 101 -11.24 4.83 13.76
C GLY A 101 -10.12 5.61 14.47
N LEU A 102 -9.49 4.98 15.46
CA LEU A 102 -8.35 5.53 16.20
C LEU A 102 -6.98 5.29 15.55
N VAL A 103 -6.91 4.53 14.45
CA VAL A 103 -5.65 4.27 13.73
C VAL A 103 -5.33 5.46 12.84
N GLU A 104 -4.16 6.07 13.06
CA GLU A 104 -3.61 7.13 12.20
C GLU A 104 -2.55 6.54 11.25
N ILE A 105 -2.69 6.81 9.96
CA ILE A 105 -1.74 6.39 8.93
C ILE A 105 -1.20 7.64 8.26
N LYS A 106 0.08 7.92 8.46
CA LYS A 106 0.77 9.05 7.84
C LYS A 106 1.47 8.59 6.57
N SER A 107 1.21 9.29 5.48
CA SER A 107 1.91 9.16 4.21
C SER A 107 3.29 9.81 4.29
N ILE A 108 4.31 9.13 3.78
CA ILE A 108 5.67 9.63 3.67
C ILE A 108 6.11 9.37 2.23
N ALA A 109 6.36 10.43 1.47
CA ALA A 109 6.85 10.27 0.10
C ALA A 109 8.25 9.64 0.12
N THR A 110 8.38 8.52 -0.58
CA THR A 110 9.65 7.78 -0.72
C THR A 110 9.90 7.42 -2.18
N PRO A 111 9.95 8.40 -3.10
CA PRO A 111 10.19 8.11 -4.51
C PRO A 111 11.56 7.47 -4.71
N GLY A 112 11.67 6.62 -5.72
CA GLY A 112 12.91 5.92 -6.05
C GLY A 112 12.64 4.68 -6.87
N HIS A 113 11.90 3.71 -6.29
CA HIS A 113 11.40 2.55 -7.02
C HIS A 113 10.45 2.98 -8.16
N THR A 114 9.53 3.89 -7.85
CA THR A 114 8.74 4.67 -8.83
C THR A 114 8.81 6.17 -8.47
N ASP A 115 8.39 7.04 -9.39
CA ASP A 115 8.22 8.49 -9.13
C ASP A 115 7.10 8.82 -8.14
N SER A 116 6.20 7.86 -7.92
CA SER A 116 4.95 7.99 -7.20
C SER A 116 4.82 6.93 -6.12
N HIS A 117 5.88 6.77 -5.31
CA HIS A 117 5.94 5.83 -4.21
C HIS A 117 5.80 6.52 -2.85
N ASN A 118 4.94 5.99 -1.98
CA ASN A 118 4.80 6.38 -0.59
C ASN A 118 5.03 5.19 0.35
N ALA A 119 5.64 5.46 1.50
CA ALA A 119 5.59 4.60 2.67
C ALA A 119 4.48 5.08 3.63
N TYR A 120 3.94 4.16 4.42
CA TYR A 120 2.87 4.44 5.37
C TYR A 120 3.32 4.18 6.80
N LEU A 121 3.44 5.24 7.60
CA LEU A 121 3.70 5.16 9.04
C LEU A 121 2.36 4.99 9.78
N VAL A 122 2.17 3.82 10.36
CA VAL A 122 0.96 3.40 11.05
C VAL A 122 1.14 3.58 12.55
N SER A 123 0.25 4.36 13.18
CA SER A 123 0.20 4.61 14.63
C SER A 123 1.51 5.06 15.27
N GLY A 124 2.48 5.54 14.47
CA GLY A 124 3.79 5.99 14.93
C GLY A 124 4.80 4.89 15.27
N ASP A 125 4.46 3.60 15.13
CA ASP A 125 5.31 2.48 15.57
C ASP A 125 5.68 1.46 14.48
N ARG A 126 4.98 1.48 13.33
CA ARG A 126 5.22 0.58 12.20
C ARG A 126 5.26 1.37 10.91
N ILE A 127 6.15 1.01 9.99
CA ILE A 127 6.21 1.59 8.66
C ILE A 127 6.07 0.50 7.60
N ILE A 128 5.13 0.69 6.67
CA ILE A 128 4.99 -0.14 5.47
C ILE A 128 5.71 0.60 4.34
N THR A 129 6.79 0.00 3.85
CA THR A 129 7.77 0.69 3.00
C THR A 129 7.59 0.44 1.51
N GLY A 130 6.61 -0.38 1.12
CA GLY A 130 6.47 -0.88 -0.25
C GLY A 130 7.81 -1.41 -0.76
N ASP A 131 8.13 -1.05 -2.00
CA ASP A 131 9.37 -1.44 -2.67
C ASP A 131 10.50 -0.42 -2.50
N SER A 132 10.30 0.65 -1.73
CA SER A 132 11.39 1.60 -1.42
C SER A 132 12.47 0.99 -0.53
N LEU A 133 12.06 0.15 0.42
CA LEU A 133 12.97 -0.56 1.32
C LEU A 133 12.43 -1.97 1.54
N LEU A 134 13.26 -2.96 1.23
CA LEU A 134 12.99 -4.38 1.45
C LEU A 134 13.86 -4.90 2.60
N ILE A 135 13.52 -6.09 3.11
CA ILE A 135 14.34 -6.74 4.13
C ILE A 135 15.71 -7.06 3.51
N ARG A 136 16.75 -6.33 3.96
CA ARG A 136 18.13 -6.42 3.44
C ARG A 136 18.28 -6.01 1.96
N GLY A 137 17.41 -5.16 1.44
CA GLY A 137 17.49 -4.70 0.05
C GLY A 137 16.59 -3.50 -0.25
N CYS A 138 16.41 -3.22 -1.53
CA CYS A 138 15.47 -2.23 -2.04
C CYS A 138 14.91 -2.70 -3.39
N GLY A 139 13.78 -2.15 -3.80
CA GLY A 139 13.21 -2.36 -5.12
C GLY A 139 14.17 -1.87 -6.21
N ARG A 140 13.98 -2.43 -7.41
CA ARG A 140 14.69 -1.97 -8.61
C ARG A 140 14.32 -0.52 -8.91
N THR A 141 15.14 0.19 -9.68
CA THR A 141 14.86 1.59 -10.02
C THR A 141 14.78 1.86 -11.51
N ASP A 142 15.07 0.89 -12.38
CA ASP A 142 15.25 1.07 -13.83
C ASP A 142 13.96 1.12 -14.68
N PHE A 143 12.77 1.04 -14.06
CA PHE A 143 11.45 1.14 -14.70
C PHE A 143 10.57 2.22 -14.04
N GLN A 144 9.34 2.42 -14.56
CA GLN A 144 8.29 3.28 -13.97
C GLN A 144 8.76 4.69 -13.54
N SER A 145 9.53 5.30 -14.46
CA SER A 145 9.92 6.72 -14.50
C SER A 145 10.87 7.19 -13.38
N GLN A 146 12.18 7.05 -13.63
CA GLN A 146 13.19 7.80 -12.89
C GLN A 146 13.29 9.27 -13.32
N HIS A 147 13.68 10.12 -12.37
CA HIS A 147 14.41 11.36 -12.65
C HIS A 147 15.77 11.02 -13.31
N PRO A 148 16.18 11.66 -14.43
CA PRO A 148 17.42 11.30 -15.16
C PRO A 148 18.72 11.37 -14.34
N ALA A 149 18.69 11.94 -13.13
CA ALA A 149 19.84 12.03 -12.23
C ALA A 149 20.19 10.72 -11.51
N LEU A 150 19.26 9.76 -11.36
CA LEU A 150 19.55 8.48 -10.70
C LEU A 150 20.25 7.44 -11.61
N LYS A 151 20.43 7.73 -12.90
CA LYS A 151 21.21 6.88 -13.82
C LYS A 151 22.72 6.81 -13.50
N ARG A 152 23.21 7.57 -12.52
CA ARG A 152 24.63 7.58 -12.13
C ARG A 152 24.80 7.58 -10.61
N ARG A 153 24.69 6.40 -9.99
CA ARG A 153 25.47 5.99 -8.80
C ARG A 153 25.13 4.54 -8.50
N GLY A 154 25.66 3.64 -9.33
CA GLY A 154 25.83 2.26 -8.92
C GLY A 154 26.72 2.26 -7.68
N PHE A 155 26.17 1.84 -6.54
CA PHE A 155 26.95 1.51 -5.38
C PHE A 155 27.67 0.19 -5.70
N VAL A 156 28.90 0.28 -6.21
CA VAL A 156 29.81 -0.86 -6.26
C VAL A 156 30.47 -0.92 -4.88
N PRO A 157 30.21 -1.94 -4.05
CA PRO A 157 30.99 -2.16 -2.85
C PRO A 157 32.44 -2.42 -3.32
N ARG A 158 33.40 -1.66 -2.78
CA ARG A 158 34.81 -2.06 -2.83
C ARG A 158 35.07 -3.08 -1.73
#